data_AF-A0A6J7Q662-F1
#
_entry.id   AF-A0A6J7Q662-F1
#
_cell.length_a   1.000
_cell.length_b   1.000
_cell.length_c   1.000
_cell.angle_alpha   90.00
_cell.angle_beta   90.00
_cell.angle_gamma   90.00
#
_symmetry.space_group_name_H-M   'P 1'
#
loop_
_entity.id
_entity.type
_entity.pdbx_description
1 polymer ?
#
loop_
_entity_poly.entity_id
_entity_poly.type
_entity_poly.pdbx_seq_one_letter_code
_entity_poly.pdbx_strand_id
1 'polypeptide(L)' 'MTDEFGVRQLELYHNAAGQVYCLLDAPDADAVRLHHEVGGIVCHDVHQVSGML' A
#
# COMPACT_ATOMS: atom_id res chain seq x y z
N MET A 1 -0.60 -13.32 -1.39
CA MET A 1 0.79 -13.75 -1.17
C MET A 1 1.55 -12.51 -0.72
N THR A 2 2.46 -12.66 0.24
CA THR A 2 3.34 -11.57 0.69
C THR A 2 4.53 -11.47 -0.26
N ASP A 3 4.95 -10.26 -0.62
CA ASP A 3 6.09 -10.04 -1.52
C ASP A 3 7.45 -10.09 -0.79
N GLU A 4 8.52 -9.76 -1.52
CA GLU A 4 9.90 -9.75 -1.00
C GLU A 4 10.16 -8.70 0.09
N PHE A 5 9.30 -7.68 0.21
CA PHE A 5 9.37 -6.62 1.23
C PHE A 5 8.53 -6.93 2.46
N GLY A 6 7.82 -8.07 2.48
CA GLY A 6 6.91 -8.40 3.56
C GLY A 6 5.53 -7.73 3.42
N VAL A 7 5.20 -7.17 2.25
CA VAL A 7 3.94 -6.48 1.99
C VAL A 7 2.92 -7.45 1.41
N ARG A 8 1.69 -7.41 1.94
CA ARG A 8 0.54 -8.16 1.43
C ARG A 8 -0.58 -7.18 1.08
N GLN A 9 -1.02 -7.22 -0.17
CA GLN A 9 -2.22 -6.51 -0.60
C GLN A 9 -3.46 -7.07 0.12
N LEU A 10 -4.22 -6.21 0.80
CA LEU A 10 -5.52 -6.55 1.37
C LEU A 10 -6.64 -6.10 0.45
N GLU A 11 -6.70 -4.80 0.15
CA GLU A 11 -7.77 -4.19 -0.65
C GLU A 11 -7.21 -3.06 -1.53
N LEU A 12 -7.91 -2.76 -2.63
CA LEU A 12 -7.62 -1.64 -3.51
C LEU A 12 -8.89 -0.87 -3.81
N TYR A 13 -8.86 0.42 -3.54
CA TYR A 13 -9.96 1.34 -3.77
C TYR A 13 -9.55 2.40 -4.79
N HIS A 14 -10.55 2.96 -5.48
CA HIS A 14 -10.37 4.15 -6.30
C HIS A 14 -11.59 5.05 -6.15
N ASN A 15 -11.43 6.32 -6.48
CA ASN A 15 -12.54 7.28 -6.54
C ASN A 15 -12.72 7.86 -7.94
N ALA A 16 -13.83 8.56 -8.15
CA ALA A 16 -14.13 9.22 -9.43
C ALA A 16 -13.14 10.35 -9.79
N ALA A 17 -12.35 10.83 -8.83
CA ALA A 17 -11.28 11.81 -9.06
C ALA A 17 -9.96 11.17 -9.55
N GLY A 18 -9.93 9.84 -9.70
CA GLY A 18 -8.77 9.10 -10.21
C GLY A 18 -7.70 8.79 -9.16
N GLN A 19 -7.99 8.99 -7.87
CA GLN A 19 -7.08 8.60 -6.79
C GLN A 19 -7.22 7.10 -6.52
N VAL A 20 -6.08 6.45 -6.26
CA VAL A 20 -5.99 5.03 -5.90
C VAL A 20 -5.51 4.93 -4.46
N TYR A 21 -6.17 4.08 -3.68
CA TYR A 21 -5.83 3.81 -2.29
C TYR A 21 -5.60 2.31 -2.11
N CYS A 22 -4.42 1.95 -1.60
CA CYS A 22 -4.09 0.57 -1.25
C CYS A 22 -4.22 0.39 0.25
N LEU A 23 -4.96 -0.65 0.67
CA LEU A 23 -4.89 -1.15 2.04
C LEU A 23 -3.95 -2.35 2.05
N LEU A 24 -2.88 -2.25 2.84
CA LEU A 24 -1.77 -3.19 2.86
C LEU A 24 -1.50 -3.63 4.29
N ASP A 25 -1.14 -4.90 4.43
CA ASP A 25 -0.49 -5.45 5.63
C ASP A 25 1.02 -5.45 5.36
N ALA A 26 1.78 -4.73 6.18
CA ALA A 26 3.19 -4.43 5.91
C ALA A 26 3.96 -4.22 7.23
N PRO A 27 5.28 -4.48 7.25
CA PRO A 27 6.10 -4.28 8.45
C PRO A 27 6.24 -2.80 8.80
N ASP A 28 6.38 -1.94 7.81
CA ASP A 28 6.51 -0.49 7.97
C ASP A 28 6.19 0.25 6.65
N ALA A 29 6.23 1.58 6.70
CA ALA A 29 5.93 2.44 5.57
C ALA A 29 6.99 2.40 4.46
N ASP A 30 8.24 2.02 4.76
CA ASP A 30 9.31 1.98 3.77
C ASP A 30 9.20 0.72 2.91
N ALA A 31 8.82 -0.42 3.50
CA ALA A 31 8.44 -1.62 2.76
C ALA A 31 7.29 -1.34 1.77
N VAL A 32 6.28 -0.56 2.18
CA VAL A 32 5.19 -0.13 1.29
C VAL A 32 5.71 0.70 0.13
N ARG A 33 6.69 1.58 0.34
CA ARG A 33 7.25 2.39 -0.76
C ARG A 33 8.03 1.55 -1.75
N LEU A 34 8.86 0.63 -1.26
CA LEU A 34 9.63 -0.30 -2.10
C LEU A 34 8.72 -1.21 -2.94
N HIS A 35 7.64 -1.73 -2.33
CA HIS A 35 6.61 -2.49 -3.03
C HIS A 35 6.06 -1.74 -4.26
N HIS A 36 5.73 -0.45 -4.10
CA HIS A 36 5.21 0.37 -5.19
C HIS A 36 6.29 0.78 -6.21
N GLU A 37 7.52 1.04 -5.77
CA GLU A 37 8.64 1.42 -6.64
C GLU A 37 8.95 0.32 -7.66
N VAL A 38 9.01 -0.95 -7.23
CA VAL A 38 9.20 -2.10 -8.13
C VAL A 38 8.05 -2.22 -9.14
N GLY A 39 6.83 -1.86 -8.74
CA GLY A 39 5.67 -1.79 -9.62
C GLY A 39 5.64 -0.58 -10.55
N GLY A 40 6.61 0.34 -10.47
CA GLY A 40 6.62 1.60 -11.21
C GLY A 40 5.51 2.57 -10.79
N ILE A 41 4.98 2.40 -9.57
CA ILE A 41 3.89 3.22 -9.02
C ILE A 41 4.49 4.28 -8.11
N VAL A 42 4.13 5.55 -8.33
CA VAL A 42 4.52 6.65 -7.43
C VAL A 42 3.70 6.56 -6.14
N CYS A 43 4.31 6.05 -5.08
CA CYS A 43 3.73 6.03 -3.74
C CYS A 43 3.77 7.43 -3.13
N HIS A 44 2.60 8.01 -2.89
CA HIS A 44 2.47 9.31 -2.22
C HIS A 44 2.45 9.09 -0.69
N ASP A 45 1.35 9.44 -0.04
CA ASP A 45 1.23 9.35 1.41
C ASP A 45 1.03 7.91 1.89
N VAL A 46 1.71 7.56 2.98
CA VAL A 46 1.55 6.28 3.67
C VAL A 46 1.13 6.56 5.10
N HIS A 47 -0.04 6.06 5.48
CA HIS A 47 -0.60 6.22 6.82
C HIS A 47 -0.80 4.85 7.46
N GLN A 48 -0.20 4.63 8.63
CA GLN A 48 -0.45 3.43 9.41
C GLN A 48 -1.89 3.44 9.95
N VAL A 49 -2.63 2.35 9.70
CA VAL A 49 -3.97 2.13 10.24
C VAL A 49 -3.89 1.06 11.31
N SER A 50 -4.24 1.41 12.56
CA SER A 50 -4.09 0.52 13.72
C SER A 50 -5.31 -0.36 14.00
N GLY A 51 -6.40 -0.24 13.23
CA GLY A 51 -7.58 -1.09 13.31
C GLY A 51 -8.64 -0.72 12.28
N MET A 52 -9.48 -1.71 11.92
CA MET A 52 -10.71 -1.49 11.16
C MET A 52 -11.89 -1.60 12.12
N LEU A 53 -12.75 -0.58 12.12
CA LEU A 53 -14.03 -0.55 12.85
C LEU A 53 -15.13 -1.24 12.04
#